data_AF-A0A258BL84-F1
#
_entry.id   AF-A0A258BL84-F1
#
_cell.length_a   1.000
_cell.length_b   1.000
_cell.length_c   1.000
_cell.angle_alpha   90.00
_cell.angle_beta   90.00
_cell.angle_gamma   90.00
#
_symmetry.space_group_name_H-M   'P 1'
#
loop_
_entity.id
_entity.type
_entity.pdbx_description
1 polymer ?
#
loop_
_entity_poly.entity_id
_entity_poly.type
_entity_poly.pdbx_seq_one_letter_code
_entity_poly.pdbx_strand_id
1 'polypeptide(L)'
;LDDPEYGPSLTSTKGLGLVNIVPMPHYDMSERNSVIDEIIEQYNGEYTIIPITDDEAIVSSGVKWHKVASNRNKLERAWFEKSH
;
A
#
# COMPACT_ATOMS: atom_id res chain seq x y z
N LEU A 1 3.67 -0.51 10.25
CA LEU A 1 3.27 0.83 9.79
C LEU A 1 4.45 1.76 10.00
N ASP A 2 4.53 2.80 9.19
CA ASP A 2 5.61 3.77 9.29
C ASP A 2 5.41 4.69 10.49
N ASP A 3 6.49 5.06 11.15
CA ASP A 3 6.48 5.94 12.31
C ASP A 3 6.84 7.37 11.87
N PRO A 4 5.96 8.36 12.07
CA PRO A 4 6.21 9.75 11.69
C PRO A 4 7.39 10.38 12.46
N GLU A 5 7.82 9.81 13.60
CA GLU A 5 8.97 10.31 14.35
C GLU A 5 10.29 10.21 13.57
N TYR A 6 10.38 9.34 12.55
CA TYR A 6 11.54 9.26 11.67
C TYR A 6 11.64 10.43 10.67
N GLY A 7 10.59 11.25 10.53
CA GLY A 7 10.57 12.45 9.68
C GLY A 7 10.30 13.74 10.46
N PRO A 8 11.02 14.06 11.54
CA PRO A 8 10.60 15.06 12.52
C PRO A 8 10.63 16.50 11.96
N SER A 9 11.36 16.75 10.88
CA SER A 9 11.42 18.04 10.20
C SER A 9 10.37 18.21 9.10
N LEU A 10 9.56 17.18 8.81
CA LEU A 10 8.58 17.23 7.74
C LEU A 10 7.38 18.07 8.17
N THR A 11 7.18 19.20 7.50
CA THR A 11 6.08 20.14 7.81
C THR A 11 4.79 19.84 7.04
N SER A 12 4.83 18.89 6.10
CA SER A 12 3.67 18.46 5.32
C SER A 12 3.81 17.02 4.85
N THR A 13 2.74 16.24 4.99
CA THR A 13 2.62 14.87 4.46
C THR A 13 1.90 14.82 3.10
N LYS A 14 1.71 15.97 2.45
CA LYS A 14 1.06 16.04 1.14
C LYS A 14 1.86 15.22 0.13
N GLY A 15 1.24 14.17 -0.41
CA GLY A 15 1.85 13.33 -1.43
C GLY A 15 2.02 14.02 -2.78
N LEU A 16 2.67 13.34 -3.71
CA LEU A 16 2.98 13.84 -5.06
C LEU A 16 1.75 14.09 -5.93
N GLY A 17 0.59 13.51 -5.60
CA GLY A 17 -0.67 13.75 -6.32
C GLY A 17 -0.73 13.10 -7.71
N LEU A 18 -0.02 12.00 -7.95
CA LEU A 18 0.00 11.30 -9.25
C LEU A 18 -1.27 10.48 -9.51
N VAL A 19 -1.95 10.03 -8.45
CA VAL A 19 -3.20 9.27 -8.48
C VAL A 19 -4.17 9.85 -7.44
N ASN A 20 -5.46 9.57 -7.60
CA ASN A 20 -6.54 10.04 -6.72
C ASN A 20 -6.96 8.99 -5.68
N ILE A 21 -6.07 8.05 -5.36
CA ILE A 21 -6.27 6.99 -4.37
C ILE A 21 -5.08 6.93 -3.42
N VAL A 22 -5.27 6.28 -2.29
CA VAL A 22 -4.22 5.99 -1.31
C VAL A 22 -3.97 4.48 -1.31
N PRO A 23 -2.87 4.00 -1.91
CA PRO A 23 -2.50 2.59 -1.82
C PRO A 23 -2.16 2.22 -0.38
N MET A 24 -2.76 1.14 0.13
CA MET A 24 -2.42 0.54 1.42
C MET A 24 -1.75 -0.82 1.17
N PRO A 25 -0.40 -0.89 1.24
CA PRO A 25 0.34 -2.09 0.89
C PRO A 25 0.27 -3.17 1.97
N HIS A 26 0.75 -4.37 1.62
CA HIS A 26 0.95 -5.49 2.55
C HIS A 26 -0.33 -6.00 3.25
N TYR A 27 -1.49 -5.91 2.59
CA TYR A 27 -2.78 -6.33 3.18
C TYR A 27 -2.95 -7.87 3.33
N ASP A 28 -1.94 -8.63 2.94
CA ASP A 28 -1.80 -10.07 3.17
C ASP A 28 -1.04 -10.43 4.45
N MET A 29 -0.49 -9.43 5.16
CA MET A 29 0.20 -9.64 6.44
C MET A 29 -0.80 -9.67 7.60
N SER A 30 -1.27 -10.88 7.93
CA SER A 30 -2.34 -11.08 8.92
C SER A 30 -2.09 -10.43 10.29
N GLU A 31 -0.84 -10.26 10.71
CA GLU A 31 -0.47 -9.60 11.97
C GLU A 31 -0.78 -8.10 11.99
N ARG A 32 -1.04 -7.50 10.82
CA ARG A 32 -1.26 -6.06 10.63
C ARG A 32 -2.67 -5.72 10.16
N ASN A 33 -3.45 -6.72 9.76
CA ASN A 33 -4.76 -6.52 9.15
C ASN A 33 -5.70 -5.70 10.05
N SER A 34 -5.73 -5.96 11.36
CA SER A 34 -6.61 -5.20 12.26
C SER A 34 -6.28 -3.70 12.28
N VAL A 35 -4.99 -3.34 12.32
CA VAL A 35 -4.57 -1.94 12.32
C VAL A 35 -4.81 -1.30 10.95
N ILE A 36 -4.61 -2.05 9.87
CA ILE A 36 -4.92 -1.58 8.52
C ILE A 36 -6.44 -1.36 8.36
N ASP A 37 -7.27 -2.27 8.87
CA ASP A 37 -8.72 -2.16 8.85
C ASP A 37 -9.18 -0.92 9.64
N GLU A 38 -8.59 -0.67 10.81
CA GLU A 38 -8.84 0.55 11.60
C GLU A 38 -8.47 1.83 10.84
N ILE A 39 -7.33 1.84 10.15
CA ILE A 39 -6.91 2.98 9.29
C ILE A 39 -7.91 3.18 8.15
N ILE A 40 -8.31 2.10 7.48
CA ILE A 40 -9.30 2.19 6.41
C ILE A 40 -10.59 2.78 6.97
N GLU A 41 -11.12 2.23 8.07
CA GLU A 41 -12.35 2.72 8.70
C GLU A 41 -12.25 4.21 9.05
N GLN A 42 -11.15 4.63 9.67
CA GLN A 42 -10.94 6.02 10.09
C GLN A 42 -10.91 7.00 8.92
N TYR A 43 -10.33 6.62 7.78
CA TYR A 43 -9.99 7.55 6.70
C TYR A 43 -10.78 7.38 5.40
N ASN A 44 -11.59 6.32 5.25
CA ASN A 44 -12.32 6.03 4.01
C ASN A 44 -13.32 7.12 3.59
N GLY A 45 -13.76 7.99 4.51
CA GLY A 45 -14.64 9.12 4.21
C GLY A 45 -13.93 10.32 3.56
N GLU A 46 -12.61 10.43 3.71
CA GLU A 46 -11.79 11.51 3.17
C GLU A 46 -10.91 11.04 2.01
N TYR A 47 -10.46 9.79 2.06
CA TYR A 47 -9.55 9.19 1.10
C TYR A 47 -10.14 7.91 0.51
N THR A 48 -9.99 7.73 -0.80
CA THR A 48 -10.23 6.43 -1.45
C THR A 48 -9.02 5.53 -1.20
N ILE A 49 -9.04 4.77 -0.11
CA ILE A 49 -7.97 3.84 0.27
C ILE A 49 -8.16 2.52 -0.47
N ILE A 50 -7.10 2.04 -1.12
CA ILE A 50 -7.11 0.78 -1.88
C ILE A 50 -6.12 -0.20 -1.26
N PRO A 51 -6.60 -1.22 -0.53
CA PRO A 51 -5.76 -2.29 -0.02
C PRO A 51 -5.20 -3.15 -1.15
N ILE A 52 -3.89 -3.40 -1.09
CA ILE A 52 -3.17 -4.28 -2.03
C ILE A 52 -2.27 -5.24 -1.25
N THR A 53 -2.19 -6.48 -1.73
CA THR A 53 -1.26 -7.49 -1.20
C THR A 53 0.11 -7.38 -1.88
N ASP A 54 1.08 -8.13 -1.38
CA ASP A 54 2.41 -8.23 -1.99
C ASP A 54 2.42 -8.90 -3.38
N ASP A 55 1.30 -9.50 -3.80
CA ASP A 55 1.11 -10.11 -5.11
C ASP A 55 0.06 -9.36 -5.94
N GLU A 56 -0.25 -8.11 -5.58
CA GLU A 56 -1.10 -7.21 -6.34
C GLU A 56 -0.36 -5.92 -6.71
N ALA A 57 -0.81 -5.28 -7.78
CA ALA A 57 -0.32 -3.96 -8.19
C ALA A 57 -1.47 -3.05 -8.61
N ILE A 58 -1.21 -1.75 -8.58
CA ILE A 58 -2.10 -0.74 -9.15
C ILE A 58 -1.48 -0.24 -10.43
N VAL A 59 -2.19 -0.41 -11.55
CA VAL A 59 -1.80 0.14 -12.85
C VAL A 59 -2.66 1.36 -13.11
N SER A 60 -2.01 2.52 -13.24
CA SER A 60 -2.67 3.79 -13.52
C SER A 60 -2.29 4.37 -14.89
N SER A 61 -3.26 5.03 -15.50
CA SER A 61 -3.09 5.87 -16.69
C SER A 61 -3.79 7.21 -16.41
N GLY A 62 -3.05 8.13 -15.80
CA GLY A 62 -3.62 9.34 -15.20
C GLY A 62 -4.51 8.99 -14.01
N VAL A 63 -5.73 9.54 -13.98
CA VAL A 63 -6.70 9.31 -12.90
C VAL A 63 -7.44 7.97 -12.99
N LYS A 64 -7.29 7.26 -14.10
CA LYS A 64 -7.87 5.91 -14.25
C LYS A 64 -6.88 4.90 -13.71
N TRP A 65 -7.38 3.99 -12.89
CA TRP A 65 -6.57 2.94 -12.29
C TRP A 65 -7.36 1.64 -12.24
N HIS A 66 -6.64 0.53 -12.15
CA HIS A 66 -7.20 -0.78 -11.84
C HIS A 66 -6.18 -1.58 -11.03
N LYS A 67 -6.69 -2.45 -10.17
CA LYS A 67 -5.87 -3.42 -9.44
C LYS A 67 -5.66 -4.66 -10.32
N VAL A 68 -4.43 -5.16 -10.37
CA VAL A 68 -4.06 -6.37 -11.12
C VAL A 68 -3.32 -7.34 -10.23
N ALA A 69 -3.42 -8.63 -10.54
CA ALA A 69 -2.51 -9.61 -9.98
C ALA A 69 -1.09 -9.35 -10.50
N SER A 70 -0.12 -9.41 -9.60
CA SER A 70 1.32 -9.22 -9.84
C SER A 70 2.10 -10.32 -9.15
N ASN A 71 1.66 -11.56 -9.32
CA ASN A 71 2.28 -12.73 -8.70
C ASN A 71 3.77 -12.83 -9.07
N ARG A 72 4.62 -13.00 -8.07
CA ARG A 72 6.02 -13.38 -8.28
C ARG A 72 6.08 -14.69 -9.07
N ASN A 73 6.99 -14.75 -10.05
CA ASN A 73 7.32 -16.01 -10.70
C ASN A 73 8.07 -16.93 -9.71
N LYS A 74 8.28 -18.20 -10.09
CA LYS A 74 8.94 -19.19 -9.19
C LYS A 74 10.32 -18.76 -8.72
N LEU A 75 11.12 -18.13 -9.59
CA LEU A 75 12.47 -17.67 -9.25
C LEU A 75 12.42 -16.46 -8.32
N GLU A 76 11.53 -15.51 -8.58
CA GLU A 76 11.32 -14.32 -7.75
C GLU A 76 10.81 -14.69 -6.35
N ARG A 77 9.89 -15.66 -6.27
CA ARG A 77 9.40 -16.21 -4.99
C ARG A 77 10.54 -16.85 -4.21
N ALA A 78 11.29 -17.75 -4.85
CA ALA A 78 12.41 -18.44 -4.20
C ALA A 78 13.50 -17.47 -3.73
N TRP A 79 13.77 -16.41 -4.49
CA TRP A 79 14.68 -15.35 -4.07
C TRP A 79 14.14 -14.56 -2.86
N PHE A 80 12.86 -14.20 -2.89
CA PHE A 80 12.21 -13.43 -1.83
C PHE A 80 12.23 -14.19 -0.50
N GLU A 81 11.79 -15.45 -0.49
CA GLU A 81 11.75 -16.34 0.70
C GLU A 81 13.13 -16.64 1.30
N LYS A 82 14.21 -16.46 0.54
CA LYS A 82 15.58 -16.62 1.04
C LYS A 82 16.12 -15.33 1.65
N SER A 83 15.59 -14.18 1.26
CA SER A 83 16.16 -12.87 1.56
C SER A 83 15.39 -12.09 2.62
N HIS A 84 14.17 -12.52 2.95
CA HIS A 84 13.26 -11.95 3.94
C HIS A 84 12.63 -13.08 4.75
#